data_AF-A0A520HGD6-F1
#
_entry.id   AF-A0A520HGD6-F1
#
_cell.length_a   1.000
_cell.length_b   1.000
_cell.length_c   1.000
_cell.angle_alpha   90.00
_cell.angle_beta   90.00
_cell.angle_gamma   90.00
#
_symmetry.space_group_name_H-M   'P 1'
#
loop_
_entity.id
_entity.type
_entity.pdbx_description
1 polymer ?
#
loop_
_entity_poly.entity_id
_entity_poly.type
_entity_poly.pdbx_seq_one_letter_code
_entity_poly.pdbx_strand_id
1 'polypeptide(L)'
;LSGANYAPWVPPFPAYVPMPAQQPGKGIGHFFGAMRVDAFRTVAEYQKDMDHWIQGFRNARTIPGEEKVLVPGDPEREIELYRRENGISLFPSVLEELTTLAERLNVPFPSGL
;
A
#
# COMPACT_ATOMS: atom_id res chain seq x y z
N LEU A 1 23.14 -5.94 1.07
CA LEU A 1 22.19 -6.58 2.02
C LEU A 1 21.37 -7.68 1.35
N SER A 2 20.54 -7.41 0.34
CA SER A 2 19.69 -8.45 -0.29
C SER A 2 20.35 -9.22 -1.44
N GLY A 3 21.39 -8.68 -2.08
CA GLY A 3 21.95 -9.23 -3.32
C GLY A 3 21.03 -9.06 -4.55
N ALA A 4 20.01 -8.20 -4.45
CA ALA A 4 19.10 -7.90 -5.54
C ALA A 4 19.72 -6.92 -6.56
N ASN A 5 19.06 -6.79 -7.72
CA ASN A 5 19.42 -5.76 -8.68
C ASN A 5 19.21 -4.36 -8.08
N TYR A 6 19.91 -3.37 -8.63
CA TYR A 6 19.86 -1.98 -8.18
C TYR A 6 19.77 -1.03 -9.37
N ALA A 7 19.28 0.20 -9.12
CA ALA A 7 19.26 1.28 -10.09
C ALA A 7 18.68 0.85 -11.48
N PRO A 8 19.32 1.05 -12.66
CA PRO A 8 18.68 0.72 -13.94
C PRO A 8 18.62 -0.79 -14.24
N TRP A 9 19.20 -1.62 -13.38
CA TRP A 9 19.24 -3.07 -13.57
C TRP A 9 18.09 -3.80 -12.88
N VAL A 10 17.20 -3.08 -12.19
CA VAL A 10 16.00 -3.64 -11.60
C VAL A 10 15.05 -4.10 -12.71
N PRO A 11 14.56 -5.35 -12.70
CA PRO A 11 13.57 -5.82 -13.65
C PRO A 11 12.32 -4.92 -13.66
N PRO A 12 11.83 -4.51 -14.84
CA PRO A 12 10.60 -3.72 -14.93
C PRO A 12 9.38 -4.56 -14.51
N PHE A 13 8.43 -3.93 -13.83
CA PHE A 13 7.13 -4.54 -13.54
C PHE A 13 6.24 -4.67 -14.79
N PRO A 14 6.18 -3.69 -15.71
CA PRO A 14 5.38 -3.83 -16.92
C PRO A 14 6.01 -4.84 -17.88
N ALA A 15 5.27 -5.88 -18.24
CA ALA A 15 5.75 -7.01 -19.04
C ALA A 15 6.19 -6.66 -20.47
N TYR A 16 5.85 -5.46 -20.96
CA TYR A 16 6.22 -4.96 -22.29
C TYR A 16 7.55 -4.18 -22.32
N VAL A 17 8.17 -3.94 -21.16
CA VAL A 17 9.49 -3.27 -21.08
C VAL A 17 10.58 -4.34 -21.15
N PRO A 18 11.59 -4.20 -22.03
CA PRO A 18 12.65 -5.19 -22.15
C PRO A 18 13.46 -5.31 -20.86
N MET A 19 13.92 -6.52 -20.57
CA MET A 19 14.78 -6.78 -19.42
C MET A 19 16.12 -6.03 -19.56
N PRO A 20 16.69 -5.52 -18.46
CA PRO A 20 18.02 -4.92 -18.47
C PRO A 20 19.08 -5.90 -19.00
N ALA A 21 20.00 -5.39 -19.82
CA ALA A 21 21.08 -6.19 -20.41
C ALA A 21 22.07 -6.75 -19.37
N GLN A 22 22.13 -6.12 -18.20
CA GLN A 22 22.94 -6.55 -17.07
C GLN A 22 22.03 -6.79 -15.86
N GLN A 23 22.34 -7.83 -15.09
CA GLN A 23 21.65 -8.16 -13.85
C GLN A 23 22.71 -8.47 -12.78
N PRO A 24 23.32 -7.42 -12.18
CA PRO A 24 24.37 -7.59 -11.17
C PRO A 24 23.86 -8.23 -9.87
N GLY A 25 22.55 -8.34 -9.70
CA GLY A 25 21.90 -9.06 -8.60
C GLY A 25 20.71 -9.90 -9.07
N LYS A 26 19.87 -10.32 -8.13
CA LYS A 26 18.69 -11.17 -8.41
C LYS A 26 17.38 -10.45 -8.11
N GLY A 27 16.54 -10.27 -9.13
CA GLY A 27 15.19 -9.74 -8.95
C GLY A 27 15.15 -8.35 -8.31
N ILE A 28 14.09 -8.11 -7.52
CA ILE A 28 13.83 -6.86 -6.79
C ILE A 28 14.19 -7.06 -5.31
N GLY A 29 14.83 -6.07 -4.72
CA GLY A 29 15.22 -6.08 -3.32
C GLY A 29 14.14 -5.54 -2.40
N HIS A 30 13.94 -6.19 -1.25
CA HIS A 30 13.14 -5.69 -0.15
C HIS A 30 13.97 -5.67 1.14
N PHE A 31 13.62 -4.76 2.05
CA PHE A 31 14.19 -4.70 3.39
C PHE A 31 13.04 -4.48 4.38
N PHE A 32 13.05 -5.23 5.47
CA PHE A 32 12.06 -5.16 6.53
C PHE A 32 12.77 -4.90 7.86
N GLY A 33 12.23 -3.97 8.63
CA GLY A 33 12.70 -3.66 9.98
C GLY A 33 11.52 -3.63 10.93
N ALA A 34 11.70 -4.21 12.12
CA ALA A 34 10.75 -4.14 13.22
C ALA A 34 11.51 -3.72 14.47
N MET A 35 11.05 -2.64 15.11
CA MET A 35 11.61 -2.13 16.35
C MET A 35 10.64 -2.44 17.49
N ARG A 36 11.14 -3.11 18.53
CA ARG A 36 10.34 -3.46 19.69
C ARG A 36 10.24 -2.27 20.63
N VAL A 37 9.05 -1.68 20.78
CA VAL A 37 8.81 -0.46 21.56
C VAL A 37 9.21 -0.65 23.04
N ASP A 38 8.84 -1.78 23.63
CA ASP A 38 9.11 -2.10 25.05
C ASP A 38 10.61 -2.26 25.39
N ALA A 39 11.48 -2.35 24.38
CA ALA A 39 12.92 -2.33 24.57
C ALA A 39 13.46 -0.93 24.89
N PHE A 40 12.63 0.12 24.73
CA PHE A 40 13.02 1.52 24.93
C PHE A 40 12.17 2.23 25.99
N ARG A 41 10.86 1.95 26.06
CA ARG A 41 9.92 2.54 27.03
C ARG A 41 8.65 1.70 27.12
N THR A 42 7.80 1.96 28.12
CA THR A 42 6.53 1.22 28.22
C THR A 42 5.65 1.47 27.00
N VAL A 43 4.96 0.42 26.55
CA VAL A 43 4.06 0.49 25.37
C VAL A 43 2.94 1.50 25.61
N ALA A 44 2.38 1.53 26.82
CA ALA A 44 1.29 2.43 27.18
C ALA A 44 1.70 3.92 27.07
N GLU A 45 2.88 4.29 27.60
CA GLU A 45 3.34 5.68 27.50
C GLU A 45 3.73 6.04 26.06
N TYR A 46 4.33 5.11 25.31
CA TYR A 46 4.61 5.32 23.88
C TYR A 46 3.32 5.60 23.10
N GLN A 47 2.30 4.76 23.28
CA GLN A 47 1.01 4.93 22.60
C GLN A 47 0.34 6.26 22.98
N LYS A 48 0.34 6.62 24.27
CA LYS A 48 -0.19 7.90 24.74
C LYS A 48 0.49 9.10 24.07
N ASP A 49 1.81 9.08 23.98
CA ASP A 49 2.56 10.18 23.36
C ASP A 49 2.35 10.22 21.84
N MET A 50 2.25 9.05 21.19
CA MET A 50 1.90 8.96 19.77
C MET A 50 0.49 9.51 19.49
N ASP A 51 -0.50 9.19 20.33
CA ASP A 51 -1.85 9.72 20.22
C ASP A 51 -1.87 11.24 20.38
N HIS A 52 -1.15 11.76 21.39
CA HIS A 52 -1.02 13.21 21.59
C HIS A 52 -0.39 13.90 20.38
N TRP A 53 0.67 13.31 19.83
CA TRP A 53 1.36 13.81 18.63
C TRP A 53 0.43 13.82 17.41
N ILE A 54 -0.28 12.72 17.14
CA ILE A 54 -1.25 12.60 16.04
C ILE A 54 -2.38 13.62 16.17
N GLN A 55 -2.93 13.80 17.38
CA GLN A 55 -3.95 14.81 17.65
C GLN A 55 -3.43 16.22 17.35
N GLY A 56 -2.16 16.51 17.68
CA GLY A 56 -1.52 17.77 17.33
C GLY A 56 -1.57 18.08 15.84
N PHE A 57 -1.27 17.10 14.97
CA PHE A 57 -1.38 17.28 13.51
C PHE A 57 -2.82 17.50 13.09
N ARG A 58 -3.74 16.67 13.55
CA ARG A 58 -5.16 16.75 13.14
C ARG A 58 -5.82 18.07 13.57
N ASN A 59 -5.33 18.69 14.64
CA ASN A 59 -5.81 19.99 15.13
C ASN A 59 -5.06 21.19 14.52
N ALA A 60 -4.06 20.96 13.67
CA ALA A 60 -3.29 22.04 13.05
C ALA A 60 -4.15 22.84 12.06
N ARG A 61 -3.87 24.14 11.95
CA ARG A 61 -4.55 25.03 11.01
C ARG A 61 -4.25 24.60 9.57
N THR A 62 -5.28 24.42 8.77
CA THR A 62 -5.14 24.14 7.34
C THR A 62 -4.85 25.40 6.54
N ILE A 63 -4.35 25.21 5.32
CA ILE A 63 -4.29 26.28 4.31
C ILE A 63 -5.70 26.55 3.76
N PRO A 64 -5.97 27.75 3.20
CA PRO A 64 -7.27 28.04 2.59
C PRO A 64 -7.64 27.01 1.51
N GLY A 65 -8.84 26.45 1.60
CA GLY A 65 -9.35 25.45 0.65
C GLY A 65 -9.18 23.99 1.11
N GLU A 66 -8.42 23.74 2.18
CA GLU A 66 -8.22 22.39 2.72
C GLU A 66 -8.99 22.17 4.02
N GLU A 67 -9.66 21.03 4.15
CA GLU A 67 -10.58 20.74 5.26
C GLU A 67 -9.84 20.26 6.54
N LYS A 68 -8.87 19.35 6.40
CA LYS A 68 -8.17 18.73 7.54
C LYS A 68 -6.70 18.42 7.21
N VAL A 69 -5.84 18.48 8.22
CA VAL A 69 -4.49 17.92 8.15
C VAL A 69 -4.56 16.42 8.42
N LEU A 70 -3.98 15.63 7.53
CA LEU A 70 -4.00 14.17 7.58
C LEU A 70 -2.66 13.61 8.04
N VAL A 71 -2.71 12.47 8.75
CA VAL A 71 -1.52 11.65 9.02
C VAL A 71 -1.50 10.42 8.11
N PRO A 72 -0.31 9.88 7.78
CA PRO A 72 -0.21 8.68 6.95
C PRO A 72 -1.08 7.53 7.50
N GLY A 73 -1.92 6.96 6.64
CA GLY A 73 -2.87 5.90 7.00
C GLY A 73 -4.30 6.39 7.28
N ASP A 74 -4.55 7.70 7.40
CA ASP A 74 -5.92 8.21 7.59
C ASP A 74 -6.82 7.98 6.37
N PRO A 75 -6.44 8.39 5.14
CA PRO A 75 -7.23 8.11 3.93
C PRO A 75 -7.45 6.62 3.69
N GLU A 76 -6.40 5.81 3.92
CA GLU A 76 -6.45 4.37 3.73
C GLU A 76 -7.42 3.70 4.72
N ARG A 77 -7.43 4.13 5.98
CA ARG A 77 -8.37 3.60 6.98
C ARG A 77 -9.81 3.99 6.65
N GLU A 78 -10.05 5.24 6.26
CA GLU A 78 -11.38 5.73 5.89
C GLU A 78 -11.93 4.95 4.67
N ILE A 79 -11.13 4.77 3.62
CA ILE A 79 -11.57 4.06 2.43
C ILE A 79 -11.68 2.54 2.67
N GLU A 80 -10.84 1.95 3.53
CA GLU A 80 -10.96 0.54 3.91
C GLU A 80 -12.31 0.28 4.61
N LEU A 81 -12.67 1.11 5.60
CA LEU A 81 -13.95 0.99 6.30
C LEU A 81 -15.12 1.08 5.32
N TYR A 82 -15.11 2.10 4.45
CA TYR A 82 -16.14 2.27 3.45
C TYR A 82 -16.23 1.05 2.49
N ARG A 83 -15.10 0.59 1.95
CA ARG A 83 -15.07 -0.51 0.97
C ARG A 83 -15.38 -1.87 1.58
N ARG A 84 -15.12 -2.05 2.89
CA ARG A 84 -15.48 -3.26 3.63
C ARG A 84 -17.00 -3.39 3.75
N GLU A 85 -17.71 -2.28 3.90
CA GLU A 85 -19.17 -2.24 4.01
C GLU A 85 -19.87 -2.17 2.65
N ASN A 86 -19.35 -1.38 1.71
CA ASN A 86 -20.01 -1.03 0.45
C ASN A 86 -19.44 -1.77 -0.77
N GLY A 87 -18.39 -2.57 -0.60
CA GLY A 87 -17.67 -3.22 -1.69
C GLY A 87 -16.66 -2.30 -2.40
N ILE A 88 -15.96 -2.88 -3.38
CA ILE A 88 -14.94 -2.19 -4.17
C ILE A 88 -15.48 -2.00 -5.59
N SER A 89 -15.71 -0.75 -5.98
CA SER A 89 -16.07 -0.43 -7.36
C SER A 89 -14.88 -0.70 -8.29
N LEU A 90 -15.11 -1.53 -9.30
CA LEU A 90 -14.12 -1.87 -10.32
C LEU A 90 -14.42 -1.09 -11.61
N PHE A 91 -13.36 -0.68 -12.31
CA PHE A 91 -13.52 -0.11 -13.64
C PHE A 91 -14.04 -1.17 -14.62
N PRO A 92 -14.86 -0.80 -15.62
CA PRO A 92 -15.39 -1.75 -16.59
C PRO A 92 -14.31 -2.58 -17.30
N SER A 93 -13.17 -1.98 -17.63
CA SER A 93 -12.04 -2.67 -18.24
C SER A 93 -11.43 -3.75 -17.33
N VAL A 94 -11.35 -3.49 -16.02
CA VAL A 94 -10.85 -4.47 -15.05
C VAL A 94 -11.83 -5.64 -14.93
N LEU A 95 -13.13 -5.37 -14.95
CA LEU A 95 -14.15 -6.41 -14.91
C LEU A 95 -14.08 -7.32 -16.14
N GLU A 96 -13.90 -6.74 -17.33
CA GLU A 96 -13.74 -7.47 -18.59
C GLU A 96 -12.49 -8.36 -18.58
N GLU A 97 -11.35 -7.82 -18.13
CA GLU A 97 -10.09 -8.57 -18.01
C GLU A 97 -10.21 -9.75 -17.03
N LEU A 98 -10.82 -9.53 -15.86
CA LEU A 98 -11.01 -10.58 -14.85
C LEU A 98 -11.98 -11.67 -15.33
N THR A 99 -13.05 -11.28 -16.05
CA THR A 99 -14.02 -12.23 -16.63
C THR A 99 -13.35 -13.10 -17.69
N THR A 100 -12.61 -12.47 -18.61
CA THR A 100 -11.83 -13.18 -19.65
C THR A 100 -10.82 -14.15 -19.04
N LEU A 101 -10.16 -13.74 -17.95
CA LEU A 101 -9.19 -14.58 -17.25
C LEU A 101 -9.88 -15.78 -16.57
N ALA A 102 -11.03 -15.57 -15.95
CA ALA A 102 -11.81 -16.62 -15.30
C ALA A 102 -12.26 -17.70 -16.30
N GLU A 103 -12.75 -17.30 -17.48
CA GLU A 103 -13.09 -18.21 -18.57
C GLU A 103 -11.87 -19.02 -19.04
N ARG A 104 -10.76 -18.33 -19.31
CA ARG A 104 -9.52 -18.96 -19.78
C ARG A 104 -8.96 -19.99 -18.79
N LEU A 105 -9.08 -19.71 -17.49
CA LEU A 105 -8.61 -20.59 -16.42
C LEU A 105 -9.67 -21.61 -15.98
N ASN A 106 -10.87 -21.58 -16.56
CA ASN A 106 -12.02 -22.39 -16.17
C ASN A 106 -12.34 -22.29 -14.66
N VAL A 107 -12.27 -21.07 -14.12
CA VAL A 107 -12.62 -20.74 -12.74
C VAL A 107 -13.95 -19.98 -12.74
N PRO A 108 -14.94 -20.35 -11.91
CA PRO A 108 -16.18 -19.62 -11.84
C PRO A 108 -15.95 -18.16 -11.44
N PHE A 109 -16.54 -17.24 -12.20
CA PHE A 109 -16.53 -15.84 -11.83
C PHE A 109 -17.50 -15.61 -10.65
N PRO A 110 -17.11 -14.90 -9.59
CA PRO A 110 -17.94 -14.72 -8.40
C PRO A 110 -19.24 -13.97 -8.76
N SER A 111 -20.36 -14.47 -8.25
CA SER A 111 -21.65 -13.79 -8.35
C SER A 111 -21.76 -12.69 -7.29
N GLY A 112 -22.18 -11.48 -7.68
CA GLY A 112 -22.48 -10.38 -6.76
C GLY A 112 -21.48 -9.21 -6.74
N LEU A 113 -20.81 -8.93 -7.86
CA LEU A 113 -20.20 -7.61 -8.09
C LEU A 113 -21.25 -6.53 -8.32
#